data_AF-A0A7V9Q845-F1
#
_entry.id   AF-A0A7V9Q845-F1
#
_cell.length_a   1.000
_cell.length_b   1.000
_cell.length_c   1.000
_cell.angle_alpha   90.00
_cell.angle_beta   90.00
_cell.angle_gamma   90.00
#
_symmetry.space_group_name_H-M   'P 1'
#
loop_
_entity.id
_entity.type
_entity.pdbx_description
1 polymer ?
#
loop_
_entity_poly.entity_id
_entity_poly.type
_entity_poly.pdbx_seq_one_letter_code
_entity_poly.pdbx_strand_id
1 'polypeptide(L)'
;MRYAIIFAACVAGTCFAGCAGADQTSPAIGNTNAAGSAATPAGGATSGAGGDANSPAASTHRGGAKVLENITAEKPSLATPELDTKIEKAENKAKASSASEADKLAAAAAYVERANVYRDAGQPVLYKFALGDYRRALRYQPNNEEARAKMDEIVGIYNSMGRPVPTNGNEP
;
A
#
# COMPACT_ATOMS: atom_id res chain seq x y z
N MET A 1 -44.38 9.69 -23.39
CA MET A 1 -45.22 9.32 -22.22
C MET A 1 -44.26 9.06 -21.07
N ARG A 2 -43.78 10.08 -20.35
CA ARG A 2 -44.39 10.74 -19.18
C ARG A 2 -44.98 9.76 -18.16
N TYR A 3 -44.15 9.29 -17.24
CA TYR A 3 -44.57 8.98 -15.87
C TYR A 3 -43.56 9.63 -14.91
N ALA A 4 -44.03 10.72 -14.30
CA ALA A 4 -43.54 11.28 -13.04
C ALA A 4 -44.16 10.48 -11.86
N ILE A 5 -43.83 10.89 -10.62
CA ILE A 5 -44.48 10.55 -9.31
C ILE A 5 -43.71 9.46 -8.53
N ILE A 6 -43.20 9.62 -7.28
CA ILE A 6 -43.34 10.62 -6.21
C ILE A 6 -42.12 10.50 -5.26
N PHE A 7 -41.64 11.64 -4.75
CA PHE A 7 -40.76 11.80 -3.59
C PHE A 7 -41.56 11.56 -2.30
N ALA A 8 -41.07 10.74 -1.37
CA ALA A 8 -41.54 10.72 0.01
C ALA A 8 -40.34 10.68 0.97
N ALA A 9 -39.98 11.87 1.44
CA ALA A 9 -39.09 12.06 2.57
C ALA A 9 -39.83 11.69 3.86
N CYS A 10 -39.17 10.95 4.75
CA CYS A 10 -39.56 10.87 6.15
C CYS A 10 -38.32 11.11 7.02
N VAL A 11 -38.23 12.32 7.52
CA VAL A 11 -37.25 12.80 8.50
C VAL A 11 -37.77 12.47 9.89
N ALA A 12 -36.98 11.74 10.68
CA ALA A 12 -37.01 11.72 12.14
C ALA A 12 -35.59 11.33 12.59
N GLY A 13 -34.81 12.10 13.34
CA GLY A 13 -35.17 13.12 14.31
C GLY A 13 -35.01 12.55 15.72
N THR A 14 -33.78 12.23 16.14
CA THR A 14 -33.45 11.98 17.55
C THR A 14 -32.18 12.72 17.93
N CYS A 15 -32.37 13.92 18.47
CA CYS A 15 -31.37 14.63 19.25
C CYS A 15 -31.23 13.92 20.61
N PHE A 16 -30.06 13.34 20.91
CA PHE A 16 -29.66 13.09 22.28
C PHE A 16 -28.63 14.16 22.69
N ALA A 17 -29.09 15.09 23.51
CA ALA A 17 -28.25 15.93 24.34
C ALA A 17 -27.76 15.10 25.53
N GLY A 18 -26.45 14.93 25.66
CA GLY A 18 -25.77 14.37 26.82
C GLY A 18 -24.60 15.25 27.19
N CYS A 19 -24.77 16.02 28.26
CA CYS A 19 -23.75 16.85 28.89
C CYS A 19 -22.65 16.02 29.57
N ALA A 20 -21.58 16.74 29.88
CA ALA A 20 -20.62 16.52 30.97
C ALA A 20 -19.30 15.84 30.61
N GLY A 21 -18.30 16.71 30.37
CA GLY A 21 -17.18 16.84 31.29
C GLY A 21 -16.03 15.85 31.14
N ALA A 22 -14.90 16.35 30.63
CA ALA A 22 -13.65 16.43 31.41
C ALA A 22 -12.55 17.05 30.53
N ASP A 23 -11.96 18.13 31.05
CA ASP A 23 -10.59 18.54 30.76
C ASP A 23 -9.63 17.34 30.77
N GLN A 24 -8.86 17.17 29.70
CA GLN A 24 -7.52 16.60 29.79
C GLN A 24 -6.60 17.35 28.82
N THR A 25 -5.90 18.30 29.43
CA THR A 25 -4.61 18.87 29.04
C THR A 25 -3.75 17.96 28.16
N SER A 26 -3.36 18.47 27.00
CA SER A 26 -2.25 17.96 26.19
C SER A 26 -0.92 18.25 26.88
N PRO A 27 -0.04 17.26 27.15
CA PRO A 27 1.37 17.53 27.25
C PRO A 27 1.96 17.58 25.84
N ALA A 28 2.35 18.79 25.43
CA ALA A 28 3.27 19.01 24.33
C ALA A 28 4.59 18.31 24.68
N ILE A 29 4.90 17.21 23.99
CA ILE A 29 6.26 16.68 23.97
C ILE A 29 7.07 17.61 23.06
N GLY A 30 7.82 18.50 23.69
CA GLY A 30 8.82 19.32 23.04
C GLY A 30 9.91 18.45 22.43
N ASN A 31 10.03 18.51 21.11
CA ASN A 31 11.15 17.94 20.37
C ASN A 31 12.34 18.91 20.45
N THR A 32 13.22 18.73 21.43
CA THR A 32 14.50 19.44 21.50
C THR A 32 15.61 18.56 20.91
N ASN A 33 15.86 18.72 19.61
CA ASN A 33 17.14 18.39 18.99
C ASN A 33 17.44 19.47 17.94
N ALA A 34 17.89 20.62 18.42
CA ALA A 34 18.54 21.65 17.63
C ALA A 34 19.87 22.00 18.32
N ALA A 35 20.97 21.47 17.80
CA ALA A 35 22.30 22.06 17.85
C ALA A 35 23.24 21.22 16.97
N GLY A 36 23.80 21.84 15.92
CA GLY A 36 24.79 21.19 15.06
C GLY A 36 25.10 21.94 13.77
N SER A 37 25.30 23.26 13.83
CA SER A 37 25.96 24.00 12.75
C SER A 37 27.47 23.85 12.88
N ALA A 38 28.12 23.22 11.91
CA ALA A 38 29.55 23.37 11.61
C ALA A 38 29.73 23.01 10.12
N ALA A 39 29.84 24.02 9.25
CA ALA A 39 31.10 24.58 8.77
C ALA A 39 31.79 23.72 7.69
N THR A 40 31.59 24.16 6.45
CA THR A 40 32.38 23.84 5.25
C THR A 40 33.84 24.28 5.44
N PRO A 41 34.81 23.52 4.90
CA PRO A 41 35.96 24.15 4.27
C PRO A 41 36.15 23.68 2.82
N ALA A 42 36.52 24.65 2.00
CA ALA A 42 36.95 24.52 0.62
C ALA A 42 38.43 24.12 0.53
N GLY A 43 38.80 23.53 -0.62
CA GLY A 43 40.10 23.76 -1.27
C GLY A 43 41.18 22.70 -1.04
N GLY A 44 41.61 22.06 -2.12
CA GLY A 44 42.82 21.25 -2.15
C GLY A 44 42.98 20.45 -3.44
N ALA A 45 43.43 21.11 -4.50
CA ALA A 45 43.84 20.47 -5.75
C ALA A 45 45.23 19.82 -5.59
N THR A 46 45.39 18.58 -6.04
CA THR A 46 46.71 18.03 -6.41
C THR A 46 46.57 17.13 -7.64
N SER A 47 47.22 17.56 -8.71
CA SER A 47 47.47 16.84 -9.95
C SER A 47 48.47 15.69 -9.73
N GLY A 48 48.28 14.57 -10.41
CA GLY A 48 49.27 13.48 -10.48
C GLY A 48 48.90 12.47 -11.55
N ALA A 49 49.58 12.55 -12.70
CA ALA A 49 49.41 11.71 -13.87
C ALA A 49 50.40 10.53 -13.89
N GLY A 50 50.04 9.47 -14.63
CA GLY A 50 50.89 8.32 -14.99
C GLY A 50 50.43 7.04 -14.29
N GLY A 51 50.11 5.92 -14.95
CA GLY A 51 50.44 5.46 -16.30
C GLY A 51 50.89 3.99 -16.19
N ASP A 52 50.32 3.14 -17.05
CA ASP A 52 50.76 1.79 -17.40
C ASP A 52 50.28 0.57 -16.59
N ALA A 53 49.20 -0.01 -17.13
CA ALA A 53 49.16 -1.34 -17.75
C ALA A 53 49.65 -2.57 -16.94
N ASN A 54 48.68 -3.35 -16.44
CA ASN A 54 48.66 -4.80 -16.68
C ASN A 54 47.23 -5.36 -16.47
N SER A 55 46.55 -5.65 -17.58
CA SER A 55 45.52 -6.70 -17.69
C SER A 55 46.23 -7.98 -18.19
N PRO A 56 45.71 -9.21 -18.01
CA PRO A 56 44.31 -9.57 -17.75
C PRO A 56 44.11 -10.65 -16.67
N ALA A 57 43.01 -10.54 -15.91
CA ALA A 57 42.40 -11.72 -15.29
C ALA A 57 40.91 -11.70 -15.60
N ALA A 58 40.57 -12.38 -16.69
CA ALA A 58 39.21 -12.78 -16.98
C ALA A 58 38.71 -13.66 -15.84
N SER A 59 37.70 -13.18 -15.11
CA SER A 59 36.81 -14.07 -14.37
C SER A 59 35.40 -13.85 -14.87
N THR A 60 35.10 -14.67 -15.86
CA THR A 60 33.78 -14.91 -16.44
C THR A 60 32.85 -15.43 -15.34
N HIS A 61 32.13 -14.52 -14.68
CA HIS A 61 30.80 -14.85 -14.18
C HIS A 61 29.76 -14.22 -15.10
N ARG A 62 29.69 -14.86 -16.26
CA ARG A 62 28.51 -14.96 -17.12
C ARG A 62 27.39 -15.57 -16.27
N GLY A 63 26.71 -14.71 -15.52
CA GLY A 63 25.51 -15.02 -14.77
C GLY A 63 24.47 -13.95 -15.04
N GLY A 64 24.33 -13.55 -16.31
CA GLY A 64 23.10 -12.98 -16.82
C GLY A 64 22.01 -14.04 -16.74
N ALA A 65 21.61 -14.37 -15.51
CA ALA A 65 20.31 -14.92 -15.26
C ALA A 65 19.36 -13.82 -15.74
N LYS A 66 18.78 -14.04 -16.92
CA LYS A 66 17.47 -13.50 -17.21
C LYS A 66 16.68 -13.69 -15.92
N VAL A 67 16.36 -12.59 -15.24
CA VAL A 67 15.17 -12.53 -14.42
C VAL A 67 14.06 -12.71 -15.43
N LEU A 68 13.83 -13.97 -15.81
CA LEU A 68 12.65 -14.37 -16.54
C LEU A 68 11.57 -14.24 -15.50
N GLU A 69 11.05 -13.02 -15.50
CA GLU A 69 9.76 -12.53 -15.11
C GLU A 69 8.68 -13.58 -15.46
N ASN A 70 8.71 -14.70 -14.74
CA ASN A 70 7.65 -15.66 -14.77
C ASN A 70 6.61 -15.18 -13.77
N ILE A 71 5.87 -14.15 -14.18
CA ILE A 71 4.58 -13.82 -13.60
C ILE A 71 3.61 -14.92 -14.04
N THR A 72 3.89 -16.18 -13.71
CA THR A 72 2.79 -17.12 -13.48
C THR A 72 2.01 -16.48 -12.35
N ALA A 73 0.69 -16.30 -12.49
CA ALA A 73 -0.18 -15.85 -11.41
C ALA A 73 0.01 -16.81 -10.23
N GLU A 74 0.96 -16.49 -9.36
CA GLU A 74 1.43 -17.37 -8.32
C GLU A 74 0.28 -17.42 -7.32
N LYS A 75 -0.42 -18.55 -7.28
CA LYS A 75 -1.55 -18.69 -6.37
C LYS A 75 -0.99 -18.68 -4.93
N PRO A 76 -1.53 -17.87 -4.02
CA PRO A 76 -1.10 -17.88 -2.63
C PRO A 76 -1.25 -19.29 -2.04
N SER A 77 -0.28 -19.70 -1.22
CA SER A 77 -0.32 -20.98 -0.49
C SER A 77 -1.50 -21.04 0.47
N LEU A 78 -1.95 -19.88 0.97
CA LEU A 78 -3.17 -19.72 1.74
C LEU A 78 -4.35 -19.47 0.79
N ALA A 79 -5.24 -20.46 0.68
CA ALA A 79 -6.43 -20.35 -0.15
C ALA A 79 -7.53 -19.55 0.57
N THR A 80 -8.14 -18.61 -0.15
CA THR A 80 -9.20 -17.72 0.34
C THR A 80 -10.44 -17.75 -0.57
N PRO A 81 -10.99 -18.94 -0.91
CA PRO A 81 -11.97 -19.08 -1.99
C PRO A 81 -13.27 -18.30 -1.76
N GLU A 82 -13.70 -18.17 -0.51
CA GLU A 82 -14.88 -17.37 -0.16
C GLU A 82 -14.65 -15.88 -0.42
N LEU A 83 -13.46 -15.37 -0.06
CA LEU A 83 -13.08 -13.99 -0.31
C LEU A 83 -12.81 -13.73 -1.79
N ASP A 84 -12.25 -14.71 -2.50
CA ASP A 84 -12.04 -14.61 -3.95
C ASP A 84 -13.39 -14.45 -4.67
N THR A 85 -14.39 -15.25 -4.28
CA THR A 85 -15.76 -15.14 -4.81
C THR A 85 -16.42 -13.81 -4.43
N LYS A 86 -16.18 -13.35 -3.19
CA LYS A 86 -16.69 -12.06 -2.70
C LYS A 86 -16.10 -10.89 -3.49
N ILE A 87 -14.79 -10.91 -3.72
CA ILE A 87 -14.05 -9.92 -4.50
C ILE A 87 -14.56 -9.91 -5.93
N GLU A 88 -14.67 -11.06 -6.59
CA GLU A 88 -15.17 -11.13 -7.97
C GLU A 88 -16.56 -10.51 -8.10
N LYS A 89 -17.47 -10.84 -7.18
CA LYS A 89 -18.83 -10.27 -7.17
C LYS A 89 -18.82 -8.75 -6.92
N ALA A 90 -18.05 -8.28 -5.95
CA ALA A 90 -18.00 -6.87 -5.60
C ALA A 90 -17.32 -6.04 -6.70
N GLU A 91 -16.25 -6.57 -7.28
CA GLU A 91 -15.48 -5.94 -8.35
C GLU A 91 -16.30 -5.84 -9.64
N ASN A 92 -17.04 -6.90 -10.01
CA ASN A 92 -17.93 -6.87 -11.17
C ASN A 92 -19.00 -5.77 -11.03
N LYS A 93 -19.53 -5.56 -9.82
CA LYS A 93 -20.45 -4.45 -9.54
C LYS A 93 -19.76 -3.09 -9.59
N ALA A 94 -18.58 -2.96 -9.00
CA ALA A 94 -17.81 -1.72 -8.96
C ALA A 94 -17.29 -1.29 -10.34
N LYS A 95 -17.09 -2.23 -11.26
CA LYS A 95 -16.66 -1.99 -12.66
C LYS A 95 -17.83 -1.71 -13.61
N ALA A 96 -19.08 -1.91 -13.18
CA ALA A 96 -20.23 -1.59 -14.01
C ALA A 96 -20.28 -0.08 -14.31
N SER A 97 -20.74 0.30 -15.50
CA SER A 97 -20.89 1.73 -15.86
C SER A 97 -21.88 2.48 -14.96
N SER A 98 -22.80 1.76 -14.33
CA SER A 98 -23.76 2.26 -13.35
C SER A 98 -23.33 2.05 -11.90
N ALA A 99 -22.06 1.75 -11.63
CA ALA A 99 -21.57 1.46 -10.28
C ALA A 99 -21.79 2.66 -9.35
N SER A 100 -22.40 2.39 -8.19
CA SER A 100 -22.53 3.38 -7.13
C SER A 100 -21.24 3.48 -6.31
N GLU A 101 -21.09 4.54 -5.53
CA GLU A 101 -20.02 4.65 -4.54
C GLU A 101 -20.07 3.49 -3.53
N ALA A 102 -21.26 3.00 -3.19
CA ALA A 102 -21.41 1.84 -2.32
C ALA A 102 -20.83 0.55 -2.94
N ASP A 103 -20.94 0.38 -4.27
CA ASP A 103 -20.36 -0.78 -4.96
C ASP A 103 -18.82 -0.72 -4.95
N LYS A 104 -18.25 0.46 -5.15
CA LYS A 104 -16.80 0.68 -5.03
C LYS A 104 -16.31 0.41 -3.61
N LEU A 105 -17.03 0.94 -2.60
CA LEU A 105 -16.71 0.67 -1.19
C LEU A 105 -16.80 -0.82 -0.84
N ALA A 106 -17.78 -1.54 -1.39
CA ALA A 106 -17.88 -2.98 -1.20
C ALA A 106 -16.71 -3.74 -1.82
N ALA A 107 -16.24 -3.32 -3.01
CA ALA A 107 -15.03 -3.88 -3.62
C ALA A 107 -13.79 -3.58 -2.78
N ALA A 108 -13.63 -2.32 -2.32
CA ALA A 108 -12.52 -1.93 -1.45
C ALA A 108 -12.48 -2.78 -0.17
N ALA A 109 -13.62 -2.94 0.51
CA ALA A 109 -13.74 -3.72 1.72
C ALA A 109 -13.39 -5.20 1.51
N ALA A 110 -13.86 -5.81 0.40
CA ALA A 110 -13.53 -7.19 0.08
C ALA A 110 -12.02 -7.40 -0.15
N TYR A 111 -11.36 -6.45 -0.81
CA TYR A 111 -9.90 -6.46 -0.98
C TYR A 111 -9.17 -6.31 0.36
N VAL A 112 -9.57 -5.36 1.21
CA VAL A 112 -8.97 -5.17 2.55
C VAL A 112 -9.10 -6.42 3.40
N GLU A 113 -10.25 -7.08 3.37
CA GLU A 113 -10.49 -8.30 4.13
C GLU A 113 -9.54 -9.43 3.73
N ARG A 114 -9.35 -9.66 2.42
CA ARG A 114 -8.39 -10.65 1.94
C ARG A 114 -6.94 -10.24 2.22
N ALA A 115 -6.62 -8.96 2.07
CA ALA A 115 -5.31 -8.43 2.40
C ALA A 115 -4.96 -8.64 3.87
N ASN A 116 -5.93 -8.45 4.77
CA ASN A 116 -5.79 -8.71 6.20
C ASN A 116 -5.47 -10.18 6.45
N VAL A 117 -6.19 -11.12 5.83
CA VAL A 117 -5.90 -12.57 5.95
C VAL A 117 -4.45 -12.90 5.56
N TYR A 118 -3.95 -12.36 4.45
CA TYR A 118 -2.56 -12.58 4.03
C TYR A 118 -1.53 -11.90 4.95
N ARG A 119 -1.84 -10.71 5.48
CA ARG A 119 -0.97 -10.00 6.44
C ARG A 119 -0.91 -10.75 7.78
N ASP A 120 -2.08 -11.09 8.33
CA ASP A 120 -2.25 -11.72 9.65
C ASP A 120 -1.68 -13.14 9.70
N ALA A 121 -1.53 -13.81 8.55
CA ALA A 121 -0.79 -15.05 8.44
C ALA A 121 0.70 -14.93 8.81
N GLY A 122 1.27 -13.70 8.80
CA GLY A 122 2.62 -13.41 9.26
C GLY A 122 3.75 -14.00 8.41
N GLN A 123 3.43 -14.56 7.25
CA GLN A 123 4.40 -15.17 6.35
C GLN A 123 4.90 -14.14 5.33
N PRO A 124 6.22 -13.86 5.22
CA PRO A 124 6.75 -12.87 4.27
C PRO A 124 6.38 -13.14 2.80
N VAL A 125 6.17 -14.41 2.44
CA VAL A 125 5.73 -14.81 1.10
C VAL A 125 4.30 -14.36 0.77
N LEU A 126 3.47 -14.10 1.80
CA LEU A 126 2.08 -13.67 1.64
C LEU A 126 1.93 -12.14 1.56
N TYR A 127 2.92 -11.39 2.05
CA TYR A 127 2.88 -9.93 2.04
C TYR A 127 2.77 -9.32 0.63
N LYS A 128 3.30 -9.97 -0.39
CA LYS A 128 3.13 -9.52 -1.79
C LYS A 128 1.66 -9.54 -2.24
N PHE A 129 0.88 -10.51 -1.77
CA PHE A 129 -0.55 -10.62 -2.07
C PHE A 129 -1.35 -9.61 -1.27
N ALA A 130 -1.07 -9.48 0.03
CA ALA A 130 -1.66 -8.44 0.88
C ALA A 130 -1.45 -7.04 0.30
N LEU A 131 -0.22 -6.74 -0.11
CA LEU A 131 0.17 -5.47 -0.70
C LEU A 131 -0.61 -5.17 -1.99
N GLY A 132 -0.76 -6.17 -2.87
CA GLY A 132 -1.54 -6.04 -4.09
C GLY A 132 -3.02 -5.74 -3.81
N ASP A 133 -3.58 -6.37 -2.78
CA ASP A 133 -4.98 -6.16 -2.41
C ASP A 133 -5.23 -4.81 -1.74
N TYR A 134 -4.35 -4.34 -0.83
CA TYR A 134 -4.47 -2.98 -0.29
C TYR A 134 -4.40 -1.90 -1.38
N ARG A 135 -3.52 -2.07 -2.37
CA ARG A 135 -3.44 -1.15 -3.51
C ARG A 135 -4.72 -1.13 -4.34
N ARG A 136 -5.31 -2.30 -4.61
CA ARG A 136 -6.61 -2.40 -5.30
C ARG A 136 -7.72 -1.77 -4.48
N ALA A 137 -7.74 -1.96 -3.16
CA ALA A 137 -8.69 -1.29 -2.28
C ALA A 137 -8.60 0.23 -2.38
N LEU A 138 -7.39 0.80 -2.38
CA LEU A 138 -7.15 2.24 -2.49
C LEU A 138 -7.56 2.84 -3.85
N ARG A 139 -7.71 2.04 -4.91
CA ARG A 139 -8.28 2.50 -6.18
C ARG A 139 -9.78 2.79 -6.10
N TYR A 140 -10.49 1.95 -5.33
CA TYR A 140 -11.91 2.10 -5.11
C TYR A 140 -12.23 3.06 -3.97
N GLN A 141 -11.36 3.11 -2.95
CA GLN A 141 -11.50 3.98 -1.77
C GLN A 141 -10.15 4.64 -1.41
N PRO A 142 -9.79 5.77 -2.04
CA PRO A 142 -8.48 6.42 -1.85
C PRO A 142 -8.21 6.95 -0.43
N ASN A 143 -9.28 7.21 0.32
CA ASN A 143 -9.27 7.70 1.70
C ASN A 143 -9.35 6.56 2.74
N ASN A 144 -9.15 5.31 2.34
CA ASN A 144 -9.08 4.20 3.30
C ASN A 144 -7.77 4.27 4.10
N GLU A 145 -7.83 4.85 5.29
CA GLU A 145 -6.69 5.01 6.19
C GLU A 145 -6.10 3.68 6.63
N GLU A 146 -6.95 2.66 6.87
CA GLU A 146 -6.53 1.32 7.26
C GLU A 146 -5.68 0.67 6.17
N ALA A 147 -6.16 0.67 4.93
CA ALA A 147 -5.46 0.09 3.79
C ALA A 147 -4.12 0.78 3.55
N ARG A 148 -4.06 2.11 3.72
CA ARG A 148 -2.83 2.88 3.60
C ARG A 148 -1.82 2.52 4.69
N ALA A 149 -2.25 2.53 5.95
CA ALA A 149 -1.38 2.22 7.08
C ALA A 149 -0.79 0.81 6.99
N LYS A 150 -1.61 -0.19 6.63
CA LYS A 150 -1.17 -1.58 6.48
C LYS A 150 -0.30 -1.80 5.24
N MET A 151 -0.55 -1.06 4.15
CA MET A 151 0.34 -1.04 3.00
C MET A 151 1.73 -0.50 3.39
N ASP A 152 1.78 0.62 4.13
CA ASP A 152 3.02 1.25 4.58
C ASP A 152 3.80 0.35 5.56
N GLU A 153 3.09 -0.35 6.45
CA GLU A 153 3.66 -1.39 7.33
C GLU A 153 4.39 -2.47 6.52
N ILE A 154 3.71 -3.05 5.52
CA ILE A 154 4.28 -4.10 4.66
C ILE A 154 5.50 -3.57 3.88
N VAL A 155 5.41 -2.33 3.36
CA VAL A 155 6.54 -1.67 2.69
C VAL A 155 7.73 -1.51 3.64
N GLY A 156 7.48 -1.12 4.89
CA GLY A 156 8.48 -1.05 5.95
C GLY A 156 9.19 -2.39 6.18
N ILE A 157 8.42 -3.49 6.21
CA ILE A 157 8.98 -4.84 6.37
C ILE A 157 9.88 -5.22 5.18
N TYR A 158 9.48 -4.92 3.93
CA TYR A 158 10.32 -5.16 2.76
C TYR A 158 11.64 -4.39 2.84
N ASN A 159 11.56 -3.11 3.20
CA ASN A 159 12.73 -2.25 3.34
C ASN A 159 13.66 -2.75 4.46
N SER A 160 13.14 -3.17 5.62
CA SER A 160 13.95 -3.70 6.72
C SER A 160 14.62 -5.04 6.38
N MET A 161 14.04 -5.82 5.46
CA MET A 161 14.66 -7.03 4.93
C MET A 161 15.69 -6.76 3.81
N GLY A 162 15.88 -5.51 3.38
CA GLY A 162 16.72 -5.18 2.24
C GLY A 162 16.18 -5.75 0.92
N ARG A 163 14.87 -5.96 0.81
CA ARG A 163 14.20 -6.55 -0.35
C ARG A 163 13.43 -5.49 -1.14
N PRO A 164 13.39 -5.57 -2.48
CA PRO A 164 12.58 -4.66 -3.28
C PRO A 164 11.08 -4.88 -3.00
N VAL A 165 10.34 -3.78 -2.91
CA VAL A 165 8.89 -3.79 -2.73
C VAL A 165 8.23 -4.32 -4.02
N PRO A 166 7.40 -5.39 -3.95
CA PRO A 166 6.68 -5.89 -5.11
C PRO A 166 5.74 -4.83 -5.71
N THR A 167 5.50 -4.87 -7.02
CA THR A 167 4.62 -3.92 -7.74
C THR A 167 3.19 -4.45 -7.96
N ASN A 168 2.84 -5.62 -7.43
CA ASN A 168 1.51 -6.23 -7.55
C ASN A 168 0.40 -5.22 -7.18
N GLY A 169 -0.68 -5.16 -7.98
CA GLY A 169 -1.78 -4.24 -7.72
C GLY A 169 -1.49 -2.76 -8.05
N ASN A 170 -0.34 -2.44 -8.68
CA ASN A 170 -0.06 -1.13 -9.30
C ASN A 170 -0.31 -1.09 -10.82
N GLU A 171 -0.94 -2.13 -11.39
CA GLU A 171 -1.27 -2.20 -12.83
C GLU A 171 -2.16 -1.01 -13.27
N PRO A 172 -1.96 -0.36 -14.43
CA PRO A 172 -2.78 0.80 -14.81
C PRO A 172 -4.29 0.50 -14.90
#